data_AF-A0A653RER5-F1
#
_entry.id   AF-A0A653RER5-F1
#
_cell.length_a   1.000
_cell.length_b   1.000
_cell.length_c   1.000
_cell.angle_alpha   90.00
_cell.angle_beta   90.00
_cell.angle_gamma   90.00
#
_symmetry.space_group_name_H-M   'P 1'
#
loop_
_entity.id
_entity.type
_entity.pdbx_description
1 polymer ?
#
loop_
_entity_poly.entity_id
_entity_poly.type
_entity_poly.pdbx_seq_one_letter_code
_entity_poly.pdbx_strand_id
1 'polypeptide(L)'
;MKVVKYSGDTVDFNSNKLLKSLLKAGANPEQAQQIISTISAQLFDGMATKQIYKMAFALLKKNSNAHAARYNLREAIRMLGPAGFYFEKYIARLFESEGYLTKTNLVLQGKCVTHEIDVLIQKDSEMGMVECKFHAGREVASDVKVPMYILSRFNDLKTKSHPFFDSKSPLISCWIVTNNRFTSDAITFANCSGLQLLSWNYPENNCLKSKTDQNKLYPITCLTTLSLAEKEHLLQEDLLLVKDILTHSSVLNTIGLSSNRIQNVLKEARELCTT
;
A
#
# COMPACT_ATOMS: atom_id res chain seq x y z
N MET A 1 -12.23 -7.87 -28.27
CA MET A 1 -11.62 -6.53 -28.28
C MET A 1 -10.38 -6.57 -27.44
N LYS A 2 -9.25 -6.22 -28.03
CA LYS A 2 -7.95 -6.30 -27.37
C LYS A 2 -7.59 -4.97 -26.72
N VAL A 3 -6.96 -5.04 -25.55
CA VAL A 3 -6.51 -3.88 -24.76
C VAL A 3 -5.04 -4.02 -24.43
N VAL A 4 -4.34 -2.88 -24.34
CA VAL A 4 -2.90 -2.84 -24.12
C VAL A 4 -2.62 -2.63 -22.63
N LYS A 5 -1.92 -3.59 -22.01
CA LYS A 5 -1.46 -3.48 -20.63
C LYS A 5 -0.37 -2.42 -20.50
N TYR A 6 -0.09 -2.03 -19.27
CA TYR A 6 1.06 -1.17 -18.99
C TYR A 6 2.39 -1.77 -19.47
N SER A 7 2.53 -3.10 -19.45
CA SER A 7 3.70 -3.85 -19.96
C SER A 7 3.86 -3.82 -21.48
N GLY A 8 2.90 -3.25 -22.21
CA GLY A 8 2.83 -3.37 -23.68
C GLY A 8 2.10 -4.61 -24.17
N ASP A 9 1.83 -5.61 -23.30
CA ASP A 9 1.12 -6.83 -23.71
C ASP A 9 -0.31 -6.53 -24.14
N THR A 10 -0.68 -7.11 -25.28
CA THR A 10 -2.05 -7.06 -25.79
C THR A 10 -2.84 -8.26 -25.28
N VAL A 11 -3.97 -8.01 -24.63
CA VAL A 11 -4.84 -9.06 -24.06
C VAL A 11 -6.32 -8.80 -24.34
N ASP A 12 -7.17 -9.81 -24.22
CA ASP A 12 -8.61 -9.61 -24.28
C ASP A 12 -9.12 -8.79 -23.10
N PHE A 13 -10.00 -7.83 -23.41
CA PHE A 13 -10.75 -7.12 -22.38
C PHE A 13 -11.61 -8.11 -21.58
N ASN A 14 -11.47 -8.07 -20.26
CA ASN A 14 -12.20 -8.94 -19.35
C ASN A 14 -13.11 -8.09 -18.45
N SER A 15 -14.39 -8.00 -18.82
CA SER A 15 -15.41 -7.27 -18.08
C SER A 15 -15.57 -7.79 -16.65
N ASN A 16 -15.45 -9.10 -16.43
CA ASN A 16 -15.54 -9.70 -15.10
C ASN A 16 -14.42 -9.24 -14.15
N LYS A 17 -13.21 -8.97 -14.66
CA LYS A 17 -12.13 -8.37 -13.86
C LYS A 17 -12.49 -6.95 -13.45
N LEU A 18 -13.07 -6.17 -14.37
CA LEU A 18 -13.53 -4.81 -14.08
C LEU A 18 -14.68 -4.83 -13.05
N LEU A 19 -15.69 -5.67 -13.25
CA LEU A 19 -16.79 -5.87 -12.30
C LEU A 19 -16.29 -6.17 -10.89
N LYS A 20 -15.43 -7.19 -10.75
CA LYS A 20 -14.83 -7.55 -9.46
C LYS A 20 -14.06 -6.39 -8.83
N SER A 21 -13.39 -5.56 -9.63
CA SER A 21 -12.66 -4.39 -9.10
C SER A 21 -13.59 -3.27 -8.63
N LEU A 22 -14.72 -3.03 -9.31
CA LEU A 22 -15.72 -2.04 -8.93
C LEU A 22 -16.47 -2.46 -7.66
N LEU A 23 -16.92 -3.71 -7.60
CA LEU A 23 -17.60 -4.27 -6.41
C LEU A 23 -16.69 -4.23 -5.19
N LYS A 24 -15.41 -4.61 -5.34
CA LYS A 24 -14.42 -4.51 -4.25
C LYS A 24 -14.16 -3.08 -3.79
N ALA A 25 -14.43 -2.08 -4.63
CA ALA A 25 -14.32 -0.68 -4.25
C ALA A 25 -15.57 -0.16 -3.50
N GLY A 26 -16.62 -0.97 -3.38
CA GLY A 26 -17.86 -0.62 -2.67
C GLY A 26 -19.04 -0.28 -3.59
N ALA A 27 -18.85 -0.27 -4.92
CA ALA A 27 -19.98 -0.08 -5.84
C ALA A 27 -20.98 -1.23 -5.70
N ASN A 28 -22.27 -0.91 -5.72
CA ASN A 28 -23.31 -1.94 -5.75
C ASN A 28 -23.38 -2.59 -7.15
N PRO A 29 -24.07 -3.75 -7.30
CA PRO A 29 -24.14 -4.45 -8.59
C PRO A 29 -24.72 -3.61 -9.74
N GLU A 30 -25.77 -2.82 -9.49
CA GLU A 30 -26.38 -1.98 -10.54
C GLU A 30 -25.41 -0.89 -11.03
N GLN A 31 -24.79 -0.17 -10.09
CA GLN A 31 -23.78 0.86 -10.37
C GLN A 31 -22.59 0.28 -11.13
N ALA A 32 -22.08 -0.88 -10.69
CA ALA A 32 -20.95 -1.52 -11.34
C ALA A 32 -21.30 -1.92 -12.79
N GLN A 33 -22.50 -2.45 -13.02
CA GLN A 33 -22.97 -2.82 -14.34
C GLN A 33 -23.16 -1.59 -15.25
N GLN A 34 -23.67 -0.48 -14.72
CA GLN A 34 -23.80 0.78 -15.46
C GLN A 34 -22.44 1.34 -15.89
N ILE A 35 -21.45 1.30 -14.99
CA ILE A 35 -20.08 1.72 -15.30
C ILE A 35 -19.48 0.83 -16.39
N ILE A 36 -19.64 -0.49 -16.30
CA ILE A 36 -19.15 -1.43 -17.32
C ILE A 36 -19.80 -1.15 -18.67
N SER A 37 -21.12 -0.93 -18.71
CA SER A 37 -21.84 -0.61 -19.95
C SER A 37 -21.30 0.67 -20.59
N THR A 38 -21.14 1.73 -19.78
CA THR A 38 -20.61 3.02 -20.23
C THR A 38 -19.19 2.91 -20.79
N ILE A 39 -18.33 2.14 -20.14
CA ILE A 39 -16.96 1.89 -20.62
C ILE A 39 -16.99 1.04 -21.89
N SER A 40 -17.80 -0.02 -21.92
CA SER A 40 -17.86 -0.96 -23.06
C SER A 40 -18.30 -0.26 -24.34
N ALA A 41 -19.20 0.72 -24.26
CA ALA A 41 -19.62 1.53 -25.41
C ALA A 41 -18.50 2.43 -25.98
N GLN A 42 -17.47 2.71 -25.19
CA GLN A 42 -16.35 3.57 -25.57
C GLN A 42 -15.07 2.77 -25.86
N LEU A 43 -15.08 1.44 -25.64
CA LEU A 43 -13.93 0.59 -25.91
C LEU A 43 -13.62 0.55 -27.41
N PHE A 44 -12.33 0.58 -27.73
CA PHE A 44 -11.80 0.36 -29.07
C PHE A 44 -10.58 -0.56 -29.01
N ASP A 45 -10.25 -1.19 -30.13
CA ASP A 45 -9.13 -2.12 -30.21
C ASP A 45 -7.80 -1.40 -29.99
N GLY A 46 -6.95 -1.94 -29.12
CA GLY A 46 -5.71 -1.30 -28.72
C GLY A 46 -5.84 -0.26 -27.61
N MET A 47 -7.03 -0.03 -27.04
CA MET A 47 -7.20 0.88 -25.90
C MET A 47 -6.29 0.48 -24.73
N ALA A 48 -5.63 1.46 -24.11
CA ALA A 48 -4.78 1.20 -22.97
C ALA A 48 -5.61 0.88 -21.72
N THR A 49 -5.23 -0.17 -20.99
CA THR A 49 -5.82 -0.51 -19.68
C THR A 49 -5.77 0.64 -18.67
N LYS A 50 -4.79 1.54 -18.77
CA LYS A 50 -4.69 2.79 -17.99
C LYS A 50 -5.85 3.75 -18.31
N GLN A 51 -6.30 3.82 -19.56
CA GLN A 51 -7.45 4.64 -19.95
C GLN A 51 -8.74 4.08 -19.37
N ILE A 52 -8.96 2.76 -19.50
CA ILE A 52 -10.11 2.06 -18.90
C ILE A 52 -10.17 2.31 -17.39
N TYR A 53 -9.03 2.19 -16.71
CA TYR A 53 -8.92 2.48 -15.28
C TYR A 53 -9.31 3.92 -14.94
N LYS A 54 -8.81 4.92 -15.70
CA LYS A 54 -9.16 6.34 -15.49
C LYS A 54 -10.65 6.61 -15.68
N MET A 55 -11.27 5.98 -16.68
CA MET A 55 -12.71 6.11 -16.93
C MET A 55 -13.52 5.51 -15.78
N ALA A 56 -13.18 4.29 -15.35
CA ALA A 56 -13.82 3.64 -14.21
C ALA A 56 -13.70 4.48 -12.93
N PHE A 57 -12.50 5.00 -12.64
CA PHE A 57 -12.26 5.89 -11.51
C PHE A 57 -13.12 7.16 -11.58
N ALA A 58 -13.17 7.83 -12.73
CA ALA A 58 -13.98 9.05 -12.89
C ALA A 58 -15.47 8.77 -12.70
N LEU A 59 -15.99 7.65 -13.22
CA LEU A 59 -17.38 7.25 -13.06
C LEU A 59 -17.71 6.85 -11.62
N LEU A 60 -16.80 6.16 -10.92
CA LEU A 60 -16.96 5.88 -9.49
C LEU A 60 -17.00 7.18 -8.68
N LYS A 61 -16.08 8.12 -8.96
CA LYS A 61 -15.96 9.38 -8.22
C LYS A 61 -17.23 10.23 -8.30
N LYS A 62 -17.92 10.22 -9.46
CA LYS A 62 -19.22 10.88 -9.63
C LYS A 62 -20.29 10.36 -8.66
N ASN A 63 -20.19 9.10 -8.24
CA ASN A 63 -21.14 8.47 -7.34
C ASN A 63 -20.69 8.54 -5.87
N SER A 64 -19.43 8.22 -5.59
CA SER A 64 -18.86 8.27 -4.25
C SER A 64 -17.35 8.49 -4.30
N ASN A 65 -16.89 9.52 -3.58
CA ASN A 65 -15.47 9.78 -3.39
C ASN A 65 -14.79 8.62 -2.64
N ALA A 66 -15.45 8.04 -1.63
CA ALA A 66 -14.92 6.90 -0.89
C ALA A 66 -14.73 5.66 -1.79
N HIS A 67 -15.70 5.35 -2.67
CA HIS A 67 -15.53 4.25 -3.63
C HIS A 67 -14.37 4.50 -4.59
N ALA A 68 -14.24 5.72 -5.09
CA ALA A 68 -13.11 6.09 -5.95
C ALA A 68 -11.76 5.99 -5.20
N ALA A 69 -11.70 6.40 -3.94
CA ALA A 69 -10.52 6.28 -3.09
C ALA A 69 -10.10 4.81 -2.90
N ARG A 70 -11.06 3.91 -2.59
CA ARG A 70 -10.82 2.46 -2.48
C ARG A 70 -10.33 1.87 -3.81
N TYR A 71 -10.97 2.25 -4.91
CA TYR A 71 -10.57 1.81 -6.24
C TYR A 71 -9.13 2.24 -6.57
N ASN A 72 -8.72 3.42 -6.11
CA ASN A 72 -7.41 4.00 -6.34
C ASN A 72 -6.32 3.60 -5.33
N LEU A 73 -6.62 2.72 -4.39
CA LEU A 73 -5.73 2.40 -3.28
C LEU A 73 -4.34 1.91 -3.71
N ARG A 74 -4.25 1.10 -4.78
CA ARG A 74 -2.95 0.63 -5.29
C ARG A 74 -2.04 1.79 -5.71
N GLU A 75 -2.62 2.78 -6.39
CA GLU A 75 -1.88 3.98 -6.80
C GLU A 75 -1.60 4.89 -5.60
N ALA A 76 -2.51 4.96 -4.64
CA ALA A 76 -2.31 5.72 -3.41
C ALA A 76 -1.08 5.23 -2.62
N ILE A 77 -0.91 3.90 -2.46
CA ILE A 77 0.29 3.33 -1.83
C ILE A 77 1.54 3.67 -2.65
N ARG A 78 1.47 3.65 -3.98
CA ARG A 78 2.59 4.07 -4.85
C ARG A 78 2.89 5.58 -4.74
N MET A 79 1.95 6.39 -4.28
CA MET A 79 2.18 7.81 -4.03
C MET A 79 2.86 8.09 -2.69
N LEU A 80 3.16 7.06 -1.88
CA LEU A 80 3.98 7.18 -0.67
C LEU A 80 5.50 7.21 -0.99
N GLY A 81 5.87 7.55 -2.22
CA GLY A 81 7.26 7.70 -2.68
C GLY A 81 7.41 8.91 -3.60
N PRO A 82 8.62 9.20 -4.12
CA PRO A 82 9.57 8.20 -4.60
C PRO A 82 10.67 7.78 -3.61
N ALA A 83 10.90 8.54 -2.54
CA ALA A 83 11.99 8.31 -1.59
C ALA A 83 11.77 7.10 -0.65
N GLY A 84 10.60 6.46 -0.66
CA GLY A 84 10.33 5.23 0.09
C GLY A 84 9.98 5.44 1.57
N PHE A 85 10.47 6.50 2.21
CA PHE A 85 10.30 6.68 3.66
C PHE A 85 8.83 6.74 4.14
N TYR A 86 7.90 7.36 3.40
CA TYR A 86 6.48 7.32 3.77
C TYR A 86 5.88 5.92 3.64
N PHE A 87 6.39 5.11 2.70
CA PHE A 87 6.01 3.72 2.57
C PHE A 87 6.52 2.90 3.76
N GLU A 88 7.74 3.14 4.25
CA GLU A 88 8.27 2.50 5.46
C GLU A 88 7.45 2.85 6.70
N LYS A 89 7.15 4.15 6.89
CA LYS A 89 6.22 4.61 7.94
C LYS A 89 4.85 3.95 7.81
N TYR A 90 4.37 3.74 6.59
CA TYR A 90 3.08 3.10 6.34
C TYR A 90 3.09 1.63 6.74
N ILE A 91 4.16 0.92 6.43
CA ILE A 91 4.36 -0.46 6.87
C ILE A 91 4.47 -0.55 8.40
N ALA A 92 5.16 0.40 9.04
CA ALA A 92 5.18 0.49 10.49
C ALA A 92 3.76 0.64 11.08
N ARG A 93 2.96 1.61 10.59
CA ARG A 93 1.56 1.80 11.01
C ARG A 93 0.69 0.55 10.75
N LEU A 94 1.00 -0.22 9.71
CA LEU A 94 0.32 -1.48 9.42
C LEU A 94 0.61 -2.53 10.50
N PHE A 95 1.88 -2.74 10.86
CA PHE A 95 2.23 -3.66 11.94
C PHE A 95 1.71 -3.18 13.30
N GLU A 96 1.72 -1.88 13.59
CA GLU A 96 1.11 -1.32 14.80
C GLU A 96 -0.38 -1.67 14.92
N SER A 97 -1.11 -1.60 13.80
CA SER A 97 -2.53 -1.99 13.78
C SER A 97 -2.77 -3.47 14.07
N GLU A 98 -1.73 -4.30 13.93
CA GLU A 98 -1.74 -5.73 14.22
C GLU A 98 -1.18 -6.05 15.62
N GLY A 99 -0.96 -5.01 16.44
CA GLY A 99 -0.51 -5.12 17.82
C GLY A 99 1.00 -5.24 18.00
N TYR A 100 1.78 -4.87 16.99
CA TYR A 100 3.24 -4.81 17.11
C TYR A 100 3.68 -3.44 17.66
N LEU A 101 4.74 -3.43 18.46
CA LEU A 101 5.57 -2.25 18.65
C LEU A 101 6.47 -2.07 17.43
N THR A 102 6.70 -0.84 16.99
CA THR A 102 7.55 -0.59 15.82
C THR A 102 8.55 0.54 16.05
N LYS A 103 9.68 0.46 15.34
CA LYS A 103 10.66 1.54 15.17
C LYS A 103 11.10 1.55 13.71
N THR A 104 11.34 2.73 13.15
CA THR A 104 11.75 2.89 11.76
C THR A 104 13.17 3.45 11.66
N ASN A 105 13.82 3.23 10.50
CA ASN A 105 15.12 3.80 10.15
C ASN A 105 16.19 3.60 11.24
N LEU A 106 16.52 2.35 11.51
CA LEU A 106 17.51 1.96 12.52
C LEU A 106 18.79 1.46 11.88
N VAL A 107 19.95 1.81 12.43
CA VAL A 107 21.22 1.17 12.05
C VAL A 107 21.63 0.19 13.15
N LEU A 108 21.67 -1.10 12.82
CA LEU A 108 22.04 -2.17 13.76
C LEU A 108 23.39 -2.77 13.41
N GLN A 109 24.21 -3.06 14.42
CA GLN A 109 25.47 -3.76 14.25
C GLN A 109 25.23 -5.28 14.17
N GLY A 110 25.45 -5.87 13.00
CA GLY A 110 25.49 -7.32 12.81
C GLY A 110 26.79 -7.95 13.34
N LYS A 111 26.95 -9.25 13.11
CA LYS A 111 28.20 -9.96 13.42
C LYS A 111 29.37 -9.37 12.62
N CYS A 112 29.17 -9.11 11.35
CA CYS A 112 30.21 -8.66 10.43
C CYS A 112 30.15 -7.14 10.19
N VAL A 113 28.97 -6.60 9.84
CA VAL A 113 28.83 -5.18 9.44
C VAL A 113 27.58 -4.53 10.01
N THR A 114 27.47 -3.20 9.89
CA THR A 114 26.25 -2.46 10.19
C THR A 114 25.22 -2.60 9.07
N HIS A 115 23.94 -2.70 9.45
CA HIS A 115 22.82 -2.79 8.52
C HIS A 115 21.75 -1.74 8.87
N GLU A 116 21.25 -1.05 7.86
CA GLU A 116 20.08 -0.15 7.98
C GLU A 116 18.78 -0.95 7.87
N ILE A 117 17.93 -0.91 8.88
CA ILE A 117 16.67 -1.62 8.92
C ILE A 117 15.53 -0.61 8.79
N ASP A 118 14.71 -0.82 7.77
CA ASP A 118 13.59 0.08 7.45
C ASP A 118 12.56 0.10 8.58
N VAL A 119 12.10 -1.08 9.04
CA VAL A 119 11.24 -1.21 10.23
C VAL A 119 11.68 -2.38 11.10
N LEU A 120 11.87 -2.13 12.39
CA LEU A 120 11.97 -3.14 13.43
C LEU A 120 10.61 -3.29 14.10
N ILE A 121 10.12 -4.52 14.20
CA ILE A 121 8.84 -4.85 14.82
C ILE A 121 9.04 -5.78 16.01
N GLN A 122 8.22 -5.63 17.04
CA GLN A 122 8.15 -6.56 18.15
C GLN A 122 6.71 -6.85 18.51
N LYS A 123 6.40 -8.13 18.71
CA LYS A 123 5.16 -8.56 19.33
C LYS A 123 5.50 -9.64 20.34
N ASP A 124 4.93 -9.51 21.53
CA ASP A 124 5.31 -10.32 22.68
C ASP A 124 6.83 -10.22 22.93
N SER A 125 7.53 -11.35 22.99
CA SER A 125 8.98 -11.43 23.19
C SER A 125 9.75 -11.74 21.90
N GLU A 126 9.13 -11.54 20.73
CA GLU A 126 9.72 -11.88 19.43
C GLU A 126 9.94 -10.63 18.58
N MET A 127 11.18 -10.43 18.13
CA MET A 127 11.52 -9.33 17.20
C MET A 127 11.59 -9.81 15.76
N GLY A 128 11.19 -8.92 14.85
CA GLY A 128 11.33 -9.08 13.41
C GLY A 128 11.94 -7.86 12.76
N MET A 129 12.72 -8.08 11.70
CA MET A 129 13.12 -7.00 10.80
C MET A 129 12.22 -6.99 9.58
N VAL A 130 11.90 -5.81 9.08
CA VAL A 130 11.07 -5.60 7.90
C VAL A 130 11.86 -4.74 6.93
N GLU A 131 12.01 -5.26 5.71
CA GLU A 131 12.71 -4.62 4.61
C GLU A 131 11.68 -4.20 3.56
N CYS A 132 11.53 -2.90 3.38
CA CYS A 132 10.70 -2.29 2.35
C CYS A 132 11.48 -2.20 1.04
N LYS A 133 10.87 -2.71 -0.04
CA LYS A 133 11.35 -2.57 -1.41
C LYS A 133 10.30 -1.84 -2.22
N PHE A 134 10.47 -0.52 -2.24
CA PHE A 134 9.60 0.39 -2.95
C PHE A 134 10.03 0.55 -4.41
N HIS A 135 9.09 0.35 -5.33
CA HIS A 135 9.30 0.54 -6.77
C HIS A 135 8.49 1.74 -7.25
N ALA A 136 9.16 2.71 -7.88
CA ALA A 136 8.49 3.85 -8.50
C ALA A 136 7.71 3.44 -9.77
N GLY A 137 8.23 2.46 -10.52
CA GLY A 137 7.66 1.91 -11.75
C GLY A 137 6.86 0.61 -11.54
N ARG A 138 5.84 0.36 -12.37
CA ARG A 138 4.98 -0.84 -12.27
C ARG A 138 5.62 -2.12 -12.84
N GLU A 139 6.71 -2.01 -13.59
CA GLU A 139 7.30 -3.15 -14.31
C GLU A 139 8.24 -3.99 -13.45
N VAL A 140 8.93 -3.36 -12.50
CA VAL A 140 9.99 -4.00 -11.72
C VAL A 140 9.36 -4.87 -10.64
N ALA A 141 9.29 -6.17 -10.91
CA ALA A 141 9.03 -7.16 -9.87
C ALA A 141 10.30 -7.31 -9.02
N SER A 142 10.12 -7.57 -7.72
CA SER A 142 11.23 -7.99 -6.87
C SER A 142 11.61 -9.43 -7.26
N ASP A 143 12.77 -9.57 -7.90
CA ASP A 143 13.33 -10.86 -8.32
C ASP A 143 13.95 -11.61 -7.13
N VAL A 144 14.48 -12.81 -7.38
CA VAL A 144 15.05 -13.69 -6.34
C VAL A 144 16.30 -13.10 -5.66
N LYS A 145 17.00 -12.14 -6.28
CA LYS A 145 18.19 -11.50 -5.68
C LYS A 145 17.82 -10.73 -4.43
N VAL A 146 16.63 -10.13 -4.41
CA VAL A 146 16.11 -9.35 -3.27
C VAL A 146 16.04 -10.21 -2.00
N PRO A 147 15.28 -11.32 -1.95
CA PRO A 147 15.23 -12.17 -0.76
C PRO A 147 16.57 -12.84 -0.44
N MET A 148 17.39 -13.20 -1.44
CA MET A 148 18.74 -13.73 -1.18
C MET A 148 19.63 -12.72 -0.45
N TYR A 149 19.63 -11.47 -0.90
CA TYR A 149 20.39 -10.39 -0.27
C TYR A 149 19.88 -10.11 1.15
N ILE A 150 18.56 -9.98 1.32
CA ILE A 150 17.95 -9.69 2.62
C ILE A 150 18.19 -10.82 3.62
N LEU A 151 18.14 -12.09 3.17
CA LEU A 151 18.47 -13.24 4.00
C LEU A 151 19.91 -13.17 4.53
N SER A 152 20.87 -12.75 3.70
CA SER A 152 22.26 -12.58 4.11
C SER A 152 22.37 -11.55 5.25
N ARG A 153 21.65 -10.42 5.14
CA ARG A 153 21.62 -9.38 6.18
C ARG A 153 20.96 -9.85 7.45
N PHE A 154 19.81 -10.52 7.34
CA PHE A 154 19.13 -11.12 8.49
C PHE A 154 20.03 -12.13 9.22
N ASN A 155 20.76 -12.97 8.48
CA ASN A 155 21.70 -13.93 9.06
C ASN A 155 22.85 -13.27 9.81
N ASP A 156 23.33 -12.11 9.34
CA ASP A 156 24.37 -11.34 10.03
C ASP A 156 23.85 -10.66 11.31
N LEU A 157 22.58 -10.23 11.30
CA LEU A 157 21.95 -9.52 12.43
C LEU A 157 21.46 -10.47 13.53
N LYS A 158 20.88 -11.62 13.18
CA LYS A 158 20.19 -12.51 14.12
C LYS A 158 21.09 -13.17 15.15
N THR A 159 22.40 -13.16 14.93
CA THR A 159 23.39 -13.74 15.86
C THR A 159 23.65 -12.87 17.10
N LYS A 160 23.18 -11.62 17.10
CA LYS A 160 23.35 -10.68 18.22
C LYS A 160 22.01 -10.37 18.87
N SER A 161 22.03 -10.17 20.18
CA SER A 161 20.90 -9.58 20.90
C SER A 161 20.93 -8.06 20.73
N HIS A 162 19.79 -7.47 20.41
CA HIS A 162 19.64 -6.03 20.22
C HIS A 162 18.66 -5.51 21.28
N PRO A 163 19.09 -4.59 22.18
CA PRO A 163 18.25 -4.14 23.28
C PRO A 163 17.23 -3.09 22.79
N PHE A 164 16.09 -3.56 22.28
CA PHE A 164 14.97 -2.72 21.87
C PHE A 164 13.69 -3.09 22.64
N PHE A 165 12.81 -2.10 22.78
CA PHE A 165 11.50 -2.23 23.44
C PHE A 165 11.58 -2.88 24.85
N ASP A 166 12.60 -2.47 25.62
CA ASP A 166 12.86 -2.93 26.99
C ASP A 166 13.08 -4.44 27.13
N SER A 167 13.41 -5.13 26.03
CA SER A 167 13.65 -6.56 25.99
C SER A 167 14.98 -6.90 25.32
N LYS A 168 15.58 -8.04 25.71
CA LYS A 168 16.72 -8.66 25.00
C LYS A 168 16.21 -9.73 24.03
N SER A 169 15.09 -9.48 23.37
CA SER A 169 14.46 -10.44 22.49
C SER A 169 15.39 -10.82 21.32
N PRO A 170 15.37 -12.08 20.87
CA PRO A 170 16.08 -12.46 19.66
C PRO A 170 15.37 -11.92 18.42
N LEU A 171 16.15 -11.57 17.40
CA LEU A 171 15.63 -11.27 16.07
C LEU A 171 15.34 -12.59 15.34
N ILE A 172 14.08 -12.99 15.27
CA ILE A 172 13.70 -14.33 14.81
C ILE A 172 12.97 -14.35 13.46
N SER A 173 12.43 -13.21 13.02
CA SER A 173 11.68 -13.13 11.76
C SER A 173 12.23 -12.04 10.84
N CYS A 174 12.04 -12.27 9.54
CA CYS A 174 12.42 -11.32 8.50
C CYS A 174 11.30 -11.21 7.48
N TRP A 175 10.81 -9.99 7.31
CA TRP A 175 9.76 -9.63 6.36
C TRP A 175 10.36 -8.84 5.21
N ILE A 176 9.87 -9.12 4.00
CA ILE A 176 10.15 -8.33 2.80
C ILE A 176 8.83 -7.80 2.29
N VAL A 177 8.71 -6.48 2.27
CA VAL A 177 7.48 -5.79 1.90
C VAL A 177 7.68 -4.98 0.64
N THR A 178 6.80 -5.12 -0.34
CA THR A 178 6.90 -4.34 -1.59
C THR A 178 5.55 -3.76 -2.01
N ASN A 179 5.57 -2.54 -2.53
CA ASN A 179 4.40 -1.91 -3.15
C ASN A 179 4.06 -2.52 -4.53
N ASN A 180 4.89 -3.43 -5.05
CA ASN A 180 4.67 -4.11 -6.32
C ASN A 180 4.37 -5.62 -6.15
N ARG A 181 5.13 -6.49 -6.82
CA ARG A 181 4.95 -7.95 -6.83
C ARG A 181 6.30 -8.65 -6.72
N PHE A 182 6.28 -9.88 -6.23
CA PHE A 182 7.42 -10.79 -6.28
C PHE A 182 7.34 -11.69 -7.51
N THR A 183 8.50 -12.11 -8.02
CA THR A 183 8.58 -13.20 -9.02
C THR A 183 8.29 -14.56 -8.37
N SER A 184 7.99 -15.59 -9.19
CA SER A 184 7.80 -16.96 -8.69
C SER A 184 9.01 -17.46 -7.92
N ASP A 185 10.22 -17.22 -8.44
CA ASP A 185 11.46 -17.69 -7.84
C ASP A 185 11.73 -16.97 -6.51
N ALA A 186 11.43 -15.67 -6.42
CA ALA A 186 11.51 -14.93 -5.15
C ALA A 186 10.57 -15.51 -4.09
N ILE A 187 9.33 -15.85 -4.47
CA ILE A 187 8.36 -16.47 -3.57
C ILE A 187 8.84 -17.86 -3.11
N THR A 188 9.26 -18.70 -4.06
CA THR A 188 9.75 -20.05 -3.79
C THR A 188 10.95 -20.02 -2.83
N PHE A 189 11.95 -19.19 -3.13
CA PHE A 189 13.14 -19.07 -2.29
C PHE A 189 12.82 -18.52 -0.90
N ALA A 190 11.99 -17.48 -0.80
CA ALA A 190 11.63 -16.87 0.47
C ALA A 190 10.92 -17.87 1.39
N ASN A 191 9.93 -18.58 0.87
CA ASN A 191 9.20 -19.61 1.62
C ASN A 191 10.14 -20.74 2.06
N CYS A 192 11.01 -21.21 1.17
CA CYS A 192 12.02 -22.22 1.49
C CYS A 192 12.99 -21.76 2.59
N SER A 193 13.32 -20.47 2.62
CA SER A 193 14.28 -19.89 3.55
C SER A 193 13.66 -19.33 4.83
N GLY A 194 12.34 -19.48 5.02
CA GLY A 194 11.62 -18.94 6.19
C GLY A 194 11.43 -17.42 6.20
N LEU A 195 11.61 -16.75 5.07
CA LEU A 195 11.34 -15.31 4.92
C LEU A 195 9.84 -15.07 4.71
N GLN A 196 9.31 -14.04 5.35
CA GLN A 196 7.93 -13.61 5.17
C GLN A 196 7.85 -12.58 4.04
N LEU A 197 6.88 -12.72 3.13
CA LEU A 197 6.69 -11.78 2.03
C LEU A 197 5.35 -11.07 2.16
N LEU A 198 5.33 -9.79 1.86
CA LEU A 198 4.10 -9.00 1.79
C LEU A 198 4.12 -8.09 0.56
N SER A 199 3.10 -8.18 -0.28
CA SER A 199 2.95 -7.33 -1.45
C SER A 199 1.50 -6.93 -1.69
N TRP A 200 1.20 -6.22 -2.78
CA TRP A 200 -0.15 -5.76 -3.08
C TRP A 200 -1.21 -6.88 -3.00
N ASN A 201 -0.88 -8.08 -3.48
CA ASN A 201 -1.81 -9.21 -3.57
C ASN A 201 -1.22 -10.54 -3.08
N TYR A 202 -0.10 -10.52 -2.35
CA TYR A 202 0.51 -11.71 -1.75
C TYR A 202 0.85 -11.47 -0.26
N PRO A 203 0.72 -12.47 0.63
CA PRO A 203 0.05 -13.76 0.39
C PRO A 203 -1.44 -13.57 0.13
N GLU A 204 -2.08 -14.56 -0.52
CA GLU A 204 -3.51 -14.49 -0.78
C GLU A 204 -4.28 -14.29 0.54
N ASN A 205 -5.28 -13.39 0.53
CA ASN A 205 -6.10 -13.00 1.69
C ASN A 205 -5.36 -12.33 2.88
N ASN A 206 -4.02 -12.27 2.88
CA ASN A 206 -3.23 -11.59 3.91
C ASN A 206 -2.15 -10.68 3.29
N CYS A 207 -2.55 -9.95 2.25
CA CYS A 207 -1.71 -9.04 1.46
C CYS A 207 -1.90 -7.57 1.89
N LEU A 208 -1.08 -6.65 1.36
CA LEU A 208 -1.22 -5.22 1.65
C LEU A 208 -2.65 -4.73 1.38
N LYS A 209 -3.26 -5.18 0.27
CA LYS A 209 -4.64 -4.79 -0.05
C LYS A 209 -5.62 -5.23 1.04
N SER A 210 -5.64 -6.52 1.39
CA SER A 210 -6.63 -7.03 2.36
C SER A 210 -6.40 -6.47 3.75
N LYS A 211 -5.13 -6.37 4.20
CA LYS A 211 -4.77 -5.74 5.47
C LYS A 211 -5.21 -4.28 5.53
N THR A 212 -5.05 -3.53 4.43
CA THR A 212 -5.53 -2.14 4.37
C THR A 212 -7.02 -2.03 4.59
N ASP A 213 -7.81 -2.83 3.86
CA ASP A 213 -9.27 -2.78 3.92
C ASP A 213 -9.81 -3.27 5.28
N GLN A 214 -9.18 -4.29 5.86
CA GLN A 214 -9.53 -4.87 7.16
C GLN A 214 -9.24 -3.91 8.32
N ASN A 215 -8.05 -3.32 8.33
CA ASN A 215 -7.58 -2.47 9.44
C ASN A 215 -7.86 -0.97 9.19
N LYS A 216 -8.59 -0.64 8.12
CA LYS A 216 -8.92 0.74 7.68
C LYS A 216 -7.68 1.63 7.54
N LEU A 217 -6.57 1.07 7.05
CA LEU A 217 -5.28 1.75 6.89
C LEU A 217 -5.18 2.49 5.55
N TYR A 218 -6.20 3.25 5.22
CA TYR A 218 -6.20 4.01 3.97
C TYR A 218 -5.18 5.16 4.08
N PRO A 219 -4.17 5.24 3.18
CA PRO A 219 -3.23 6.34 3.20
C PRO A 219 -3.91 7.62 2.71
N ILE A 220 -3.53 8.78 3.22
CA ILE A 220 -4.12 10.08 2.81
C ILE A 220 -3.99 10.35 1.31
N THR A 221 -3.02 9.72 0.65
CA THR A 221 -2.81 9.78 -0.79
C THR A 221 -3.99 9.22 -1.59
N CYS A 222 -4.88 8.42 -0.99
CA CYS A 222 -6.07 7.89 -1.65
C CYS A 222 -7.23 8.90 -1.73
N LEU A 223 -7.25 9.92 -0.87
CA LEU A 223 -8.33 10.89 -0.83
C LEU A 223 -8.47 11.63 -2.17
N THR A 224 -9.69 11.79 -2.63
CA THR A 224 -10.00 12.37 -3.94
C THR A 224 -10.45 13.83 -3.86
N THR A 225 -10.70 14.31 -2.63
CA THR A 225 -11.03 15.71 -2.28
C THR A 225 -9.79 16.59 -1.98
N LEU A 226 -8.61 15.96 -1.88
CA LEU A 226 -7.32 16.62 -1.73
C LEU A 226 -6.54 16.65 -3.05
N SER A 227 -5.90 17.79 -3.31
CA SER A 227 -4.90 17.94 -4.36
C SER A 227 -3.60 17.21 -4.01
N LEU A 228 -2.70 17.08 -4.98
CA LEU A 228 -1.40 16.45 -4.76
C LEU A 228 -0.54 17.23 -3.75
N ALA A 229 -0.54 18.57 -3.84
CA ALA A 229 0.23 19.42 -2.95
C ALA A 229 -0.27 19.35 -1.50
N GLU A 230 -1.59 19.30 -1.30
CA GLU A 230 -2.18 19.16 0.05
C GLU A 230 -1.87 17.78 0.65
N LYS A 231 -1.86 16.72 -0.16
CA LYS A 231 -1.44 15.39 0.30
C LYS A 231 0.01 15.41 0.77
N GLU A 232 0.91 16.02 0.00
CA GLU A 232 2.32 16.11 0.37
C GLU A 232 2.50 16.89 1.66
N HIS A 233 1.81 18.03 1.82
CA HIS A 233 1.87 18.83 3.05
C HIS A 233 1.40 18.02 4.26
N LEU A 234 0.29 17.28 4.16
CA LEU A 234 -0.18 16.42 5.24
C LEU A 234 0.82 15.29 5.58
N LEU A 235 1.47 14.71 4.57
CA LEU A 235 2.51 13.70 4.80
C LEU A 235 3.71 14.31 5.55
N GLN A 236 4.09 15.56 5.25
CA GLN A 236 5.16 16.28 5.95
C GLN A 236 4.80 16.57 7.42
N GLU A 237 3.52 16.76 7.72
CA GLU A 237 2.98 16.89 9.09
C GLU A 237 2.78 15.52 9.79
N ASP A 238 3.40 14.45 9.29
CA ASP A 238 3.31 13.07 9.80
C ASP A 238 1.89 12.46 9.84
N LEU A 239 0.96 13.03 9.04
CA LEU A 239 -0.40 12.51 8.87
C LEU A 239 -0.45 11.56 7.68
N LEU A 240 -0.25 10.28 7.96
CA LEU A 240 -0.10 9.25 6.94
C LEU A 240 -1.41 8.60 6.53
N LEU A 241 -2.32 8.40 7.50
CA LEU A 241 -3.57 7.67 7.30
C LEU A 241 -4.77 8.60 7.31
N VAL A 242 -5.81 8.24 6.56
CA VAL A 242 -7.09 8.98 6.52
C VAL A 242 -7.71 9.13 7.91
N LYS A 243 -7.58 8.10 8.77
CA LYS A 243 -8.04 8.17 10.17
C LYS A 243 -7.30 9.21 11.01
N ASP A 244 -6.06 9.55 10.65
CA ASP A 244 -5.27 10.57 11.36
C ASP A 244 -5.87 11.96 11.15
N ILE A 245 -6.49 12.22 9.99
CA ILE A 245 -7.21 13.47 9.70
C ILE A 245 -8.51 13.56 10.52
N LEU A 246 -9.16 12.42 10.78
CA LEU A 246 -10.39 12.41 11.59
C LEU A 246 -10.11 12.80 13.05
N THR A 247 -8.94 12.44 13.57
CA THR A 247 -8.50 12.82 14.92
C THR A 247 -7.85 14.21 14.97
N HIS A 248 -7.14 14.61 13.91
CA HIS A 248 -6.39 15.88 13.86
C HIS A 248 -6.94 16.86 12.80
N SER A 249 -8.26 17.00 12.72
CA SER A 249 -8.92 17.77 11.64
C SER A 249 -8.53 19.25 11.56
N SER A 250 -7.99 19.83 12.64
CA SER A 250 -7.50 21.22 12.68
C SER A 250 -6.42 21.49 11.64
N VAL A 251 -5.59 20.50 11.32
CA VAL A 251 -4.52 20.59 10.30
C VAL A 251 -5.05 21.01 8.93
N LEU A 252 -6.29 20.67 8.60
CA LEU A 252 -6.90 21.03 7.31
C LEU A 252 -7.07 22.55 7.19
N ASN A 253 -7.28 23.26 8.31
CA ASN A 253 -7.27 24.71 8.33
C ASN A 253 -5.85 25.26 8.16
N THR A 254 -4.87 24.64 8.83
CA THR A 254 -3.46 25.04 8.78
C THR A 254 -2.90 25.00 7.36
N ILE A 255 -3.27 23.96 6.58
CA ILE A 255 -2.86 23.84 5.18
C ILE A 255 -3.72 24.68 4.21
N GLY A 256 -4.65 25.50 4.74
CA GLY A 256 -5.40 26.50 3.98
C GLY A 256 -6.68 26.03 3.28
N LEU A 257 -7.30 24.92 3.71
CA LEU A 257 -8.60 24.53 3.13
C LEU A 257 -9.72 25.43 3.64
N SER A 258 -10.65 25.80 2.74
CA SER A 258 -11.89 26.47 3.13
C SER A 258 -12.83 25.54 3.88
N SER A 259 -13.72 26.09 4.70
CA SER A 259 -14.67 25.30 5.52
C SER A 259 -15.48 24.29 4.70
N ASN A 260 -15.94 24.66 3.50
CA ASN A 260 -16.65 23.74 2.61
C ASN A 260 -15.77 22.58 2.13
N ARG A 261 -14.49 22.83 1.83
CA ARG A 261 -13.55 21.77 1.43
C ARG A 261 -13.22 20.85 2.60
N ILE A 262 -13.03 21.41 3.79
CA ILE A 262 -12.84 20.63 5.02
C ILE A 262 -14.01 19.66 5.24
N GLN A 263 -15.25 20.15 5.12
CA GLN A 263 -16.43 19.29 5.23
C GLN A 263 -16.42 18.15 4.21
N ASN A 264 -16.05 18.43 2.96
CA ASN A 264 -15.95 17.40 1.92
C ASN A 264 -14.86 16.35 2.21
N VAL A 265 -13.68 16.77 2.67
CA VAL A 265 -12.58 15.87 3.06
C VAL A 265 -13.01 15.00 4.23
N LEU A 266 -13.59 15.58 5.28
CA LEU A 266 -14.05 14.84 6.45
C LEU A 266 -15.20 13.89 6.12
N LYS A 267 -16.10 14.26 5.19
CA LYS A 267 -17.15 13.37 4.69
C LYS A 267 -16.54 12.15 3.99
N GLU A 268 -15.65 12.36 3.01
CA GLU A 268 -14.95 11.27 2.32
C GLU A 268 -14.18 10.37 3.30
N ALA A 269 -13.46 10.97 4.26
CA ALA A 269 -12.68 10.24 5.26
C ALA A 269 -13.57 9.38 6.16
N ARG A 270 -14.70 9.91 6.64
CA ARG A 270 -15.66 9.14 7.46
C ARG A 270 -16.24 7.99 6.68
N GLU A 271 -16.74 8.23 5.46
CA GLU A 271 -17.30 7.18 4.59
C GLU A 271 -16.29 6.05 4.36
N LEU A 272 -15.01 6.40 4.15
CA LEU A 272 -13.95 5.44 3.91
C LEU A 272 -13.62 4.57 5.14
N CYS A 273 -13.68 5.15 6.34
CA CYS A 273 -13.33 4.49 7.60
C CYS A 273 -14.51 3.84 8.34
N THR A 274 -15.77 4.10 7.98
CA THR A 274 -16.96 3.51 8.63
C THR A 274 -17.50 2.25 7.95
N THR A 275 -17.08 1.96 6.73
CA THR A 275 -17.43 0.72 5.99
C THR A 275 -16.36 -0.32 6.12
#